data_AF-A0A953V308-F1
#
_entry.id   AF-A0A953V308-F1
#
_cell.length_a   1.000
_cell.length_b   1.000
_cell.length_c   1.000
_cell.angle_alpha   90.00
_cell.angle_beta   90.00
_cell.angle_gamma   90.00
#
_symmetry.space_group_name_H-M   'P 1'
#
loop_
_entity.id
_entity.type
_entity.pdbx_description
1 polymer ?
#
loop_
_entity_poly.entity_id
_entity_poly.type
_entity_poly.pdbx_seq_one_letter_code
_entity_poly.pdbx_strand_id
1 'polypeptide(L)'
;MRTLRFWIGTPAILLAGWAGAANAAVVPDSEHVAKLLSEAKTMALQIKEDAVAMEGFTRMNVSWESHAMAINQIKDHVNALEKHEAKLKDARSAAAPWQKTAIDRIVPYLDELEGYTSAIIERINAQPKRLFTDDYKDFLQANADYATDLAGMVADFVDYGKTKDRMERLGKKLEIPGR
;
A
#
# COMPACT_ATOMS: atom_id res chain seq x y z
N MET A 1 13.94 58.28 53.23
CA MET A 1 15.35 58.10 52.78
C MET A 1 15.84 56.73 53.20
N ARG A 2 16.42 55.97 52.24
CA ARG A 2 17.14 54.68 52.35
C ARG A 2 16.32 53.44 52.77
N THR A 3 16.35 52.29 52.11
CA THR A 3 16.85 51.78 50.81
C THR A 3 16.23 50.37 50.69
N LEU A 4 15.58 50.05 49.56
CA LEU A 4 15.04 48.72 49.27
C LEU A 4 16.20 47.78 48.93
N ARG A 5 16.39 46.72 49.72
CA ARG A 5 17.43 45.71 49.54
C ARG A 5 16.86 44.60 48.64
N PHE A 6 17.09 44.71 47.33
CA PHE A 6 16.76 43.67 46.36
C PHE A 6 17.72 42.50 46.52
N TRP A 7 17.17 41.33 46.85
CA TRP A 7 17.86 40.05 46.85
C TRP A 7 17.78 39.47 45.44
N ILE A 8 18.90 39.51 44.71
CA ILE A 8 19.06 38.84 43.41
C ILE A 8 19.43 37.40 43.73
N GLY A 9 18.45 36.50 43.66
CA GLY A 9 18.69 35.07 43.62
C GLY A 9 19.27 34.68 42.27
N THR A 10 20.43 34.05 42.26
CA THR A 10 21.09 33.46 41.09
C THR A 10 20.22 32.34 40.52
N PRO A 11 19.83 32.35 39.23
CA PRO A 11 19.22 31.18 38.63
C PRO A 11 20.32 30.15 38.34
N ALA A 12 20.26 29.00 39.01
CA ALA A 12 21.05 27.83 38.67
C ALA A 12 20.55 27.29 37.32
N ILE A 13 21.38 27.41 36.28
CA ILE A 13 21.17 26.75 35.00
C ILE A 13 21.46 25.26 35.20
N LEU A 14 20.42 24.44 35.29
CA LEU A 14 20.55 22.99 35.16
C LEU A 14 20.67 22.64 33.68
N LEU A 15 21.92 22.58 33.19
CA LEU A 15 22.28 21.82 31.99
C LEU A 15 22.18 20.33 32.32
N ALA A 16 20.98 19.77 32.18
CA ALA A 16 20.76 18.33 32.28
C ALA A 16 20.64 17.72 30.88
N GLY A 17 21.77 17.16 30.43
CA GLY A 17 21.87 15.92 29.66
C GLY A 17 21.17 15.84 28.31
N TRP A 18 21.92 16.08 27.23
CA TRP A 18 21.73 15.34 25.99
C TRP A 18 21.99 13.85 26.26
N ALA A 19 20.94 13.11 26.62
CA ALA A 19 20.96 11.66 26.52
C ALA A 19 20.90 11.30 25.04
N GLY A 20 21.91 10.58 24.56
CA GLY A 20 22.18 10.35 23.15
C GLY A 20 20.95 9.89 22.38
N ALA A 21 20.74 10.50 21.22
CA ALA A 21 20.04 9.81 20.15
C ALA A 21 20.84 8.53 19.90
N ALA A 22 20.32 7.40 20.37
CA ALA A 22 20.76 6.12 19.86
C ALA A 22 20.62 6.23 18.34
N ASN A 23 21.75 6.18 17.62
CA ASN A 23 21.72 5.98 16.19
C ASN A 23 20.97 4.66 16.00
N ALA A 24 19.66 4.72 15.74
CA ALA A 24 18.92 3.56 15.28
C ALA A 24 19.70 3.10 14.04
N ALA A 25 20.31 1.92 14.13
CA ALA A 25 21.06 1.37 13.02
C ALA A 25 20.17 1.46 11.78
N VAL A 26 20.67 2.13 10.73
CA VAL A 26 19.94 2.22 9.47
C VAL A 26 19.81 0.78 8.98
N VAL A 27 18.62 0.21 9.13
CA VAL A 27 18.32 -1.12 8.61
C VAL A 27 18.40 -0.99 7.10
N PRO A 28 19.36 -1.66 6.43
CA PRO A 28 19.47 -1.58 4.98
C PRO A 28 18.21 -2.16 4.34
N ASP A 29 17.94 -1.75 3.11
CA ASP A 29 16.82 -2.29 2.36
C ASP A 29 16.97 -3.81 2.19
N SER A 30 15.87 -4.52 2.42
CA SER A 30 15.83 -5.97 2.20
C SER A 30 15.53 -6.23 0.73
N GLU A 31 16.49 -6.81 0.01
CA GLU A 31 16.30 -7.26 -1.38
C GLU A 31 15.15 -8.28 -1.49
N HIS A 32 15.01 -9.14 -0.49
CA HIS A 32 13.93 -10.12 -0.43
C HIS A 32 12.57 -9.42 -0.37
N VAL A 33 12.41 -8.42 0.49
CA VAL A 33 11.16 -7.66 0.61
C VAL A 33 10.91 -6.82 -0.65
N ALA A 34 11.95 -6.23 -1.25
CA ALA A 34 11.83 -5.51 -2.51
C ALA A 34 11.30 -6.42 -3.65
N LYS A 35 11.77 -7.67 -3.70
CA LYS A 35 11.25 -8.68 -4.64
C LYS A 35 9.78 -8.99 -4.37
N LEU A 36 9.40 -9.24 -3.11
CA LEU A 36 8.01 -9.51 -2.73
C LEU A 36 7.09 -8.33 -3.11
N LEU A 37 7.50 -7.09 -2.87
CA LEU A 37 6.75 -5.89 -3.27
C LEU A 37 6.62 -5.79 -4.81
N SER A 38 7.67 -6.13 -5.56
CA SER A 38 7.61 -6.16 -7.02
C SER A 38 6.65 -7.23 -7.55
N GLU A 39 6.59 -8.40 -6.92
CA GLU A 39 5.63 -9.45 -7.26
C GLU A 39 4.20 -9.01 -6.92
N ALA A 40 4.00 -8.35 -5.77
CA ALA A 40 2.72 -7.76 -5.39
C ALA A 40 2.26 -6.70 -6.41
N LYS A 41 3.18 -5.88 -6.95
CA LYS A 41 2.87 -4.91 -8.03
C LYS A 41 2.29 -5.61 -9.25
N THR A 42 2.89 -6.71 -9.68
CA THR A 42 2.40 -7.47 -10.84
C THR A 42 1.00 -8.02 -10.59
N MET A 43 0.75 -8.61 -9.42
CA MET A 43 -0.57 -9.13 -9.07
C MET A 43 -1.64 -8.02 -8.96
N ALA A 44 -1.30 -6.90 -8.32
CA ALA A 44 -2.21 -5.76 -8.21
C ALA A 44 -2.57 -5.16 -9.58
N LEU A 45 -1.61 -5.09 -10.51
CA LEU A 45 -1.87 -4.67 -11.89
C LEU A 45 -2.81 -5.64 -12.62
N GLN A 46 -2.67 -6.95 -12.42
CA GLN A 46 -3.59 -7.93 -13.01
C GLN A 46 -5.01 -7.77 -12.47
N ILE A 47 -5.16 -7.60 -11.15
CA ILE A 47 -6.48 -7.36 -10.54
C ILE A 47 -7.11 -6.07 -11.10
N LYS A 48 -6.33 -5.00 -11.23
CA LYS A 48 -6.77 -3.75 -11.86
C LYS A 48 -7.25 -3.98 -13.29
N GLU A 49 -6.46 -4.66 -14.13
CA GLU A 49 -6.80 -4.91 -15.52
C GLU A 49 -8.12 -5.68 -15.64
N ASP A 50 -8.30 -6.73 -14.83
CA ASP A 50 -9.53 -7.52 -14.80
C ASP A 50 -10.74 -6.71 -14.30
N ALA A 51 -10.55 -5.91 -13.23
CA ALA A 51 -11.62 -5.08 -12.67
C ALA A 51 -12.08 -3.99 -13.64
N VAL A 52 -11.14 -3.31 -14.32
CA VAL A 52 -11.45 -2.31 -15.36
C VAL A 52 -12.12 -2.97 -16.57
N ALA A 53 -11.68 -4.17 -16.97
CA ALA A 53 -12.32 -4.92 -18.05
C ALA A 53 -13.78 -5.27 -17.69
N MET A 54 -14.02 -5.74 -16.47
CA MET A 54 -15.37 -6.07 -15.99
C MET A 54 -16.26 -4.83 -15.85
N GLU A 55 -15.73 -3.70 -15.36
CA GLU A 55 -16.44 -2.42 -15.36
C GLU A 55 -16.88 -2.04 -16.78
N GLY A 56 -16.04 -2.29 -17.78
CA GLY A 56 -16.36 -2.10 -19.19
C GLY A 56 -17.58 -2.88 -19.68
N PHE A 57 -17.92 -4.00 -19.03
CA PHE A 57 -19.12 -4.76 -19.38
C PHE A 57 -20.39 -3.95 -19.14
N THR A 58 -20.39 -2.94 -18.26
CA THR A 58 -21.57 -2.07 -18.04
C THR A 58 -21.98 -1.27 -19.28
N ARG A 59 -21.05 -1.05 -20.21
CA ARG A 59 -21.25 -0.36 -21.49
C ARG A 59 -21.55 -1.33 -22.64
N MET A 60 -21.51 -2.62 -22.37
CA MET A 60 -21.65 -3.70 -23.34
C MET A 60 -22.86 -4.57 -22.96
N ASN A 61 -23.54 -5.17 -23.94
CA ASN A 61 -24.63 -6.10 -23.63
C ASN A 61 -24.07 -7.52 -23.38
N VAL A 62 -23.24 -7.66 -22.36
CA VAL A 62 -22.59 -8.94 -22.00
C VAL A 62 -23.54 -9.78 -21.14
N SER A 63 -23.49 -11.11 -21.29
CA SER A 63 -24.35 -12.01 -20.53
C SER A 63 -23.96 -12.09 -19.05
N TRP A 64 -24.91 -12.53 -18.23
CA TRP A 64 -24.69 -12.73 -16.79
C TRP A 64 -23.56 -13.70 -16.50
N GLU A 65 -23.45 -14.78 -17.28
CA GLU A 65 -22.40 -15.79 -17.15
C GLU A 65 -21.01 -15.17 -17.32
N SER A 66 -20.86 -14.22 -18.24
CA SER A 66 -19.59 -13.52 -18.45
C SER A 66 -19.25 -12.61 -17.27
N HIS A 67 -20.23 -11.90 -16.69
CA HIS A 67 -20.00 -11.14 -15.46
C HIS A 67 -19.58 -12.06 -14.30
N ALA A 68 -20.28 -13.20 -14.13
CA ALA A 68 -19.96 -14.18 -13.10
C ALA A 68 -18.55 -14.77 -13.28
N MET A 69 -18.16 -15.07 -14.51
CA MET A 69 -16.81 -15.55 -14.83
C MET A 69 -15.75 -14.49 -14.50
N ALA A 70 -15.96 -13.24 -14.92
CA ALA A 70 -15.01 -12.15 -14.68
C ALA A 70 -14.81 -11.87 -13.19
N ILE A 71 -15.88 -11.79 -12.39
CA ILE A 71 -15.73 -11.52 -10.96
C ILE A 71 -15.05 -12.67 -10.22
N ASN A 72 -15.25 -13.92 -10.64
CA ASN A 72 -14.57 -15.07 -10.05
C ASN A 72 -13.07 -15.06 -10.38
N GLN A 73 -12.69 -14.63 -11.59
CA GLN A 73 -11.29 -14.43 -11.94
C GLN A 73 -10.65 -13.33 -11.07
N ILE A 74 -11.33 -12.19 -10.90
CA ILE A 74 -10.89 -11.13 -9.98
C ILE A 74 -10.70 -11.68 -8.57
N LYS A 75 -11.67 -12.46 -8.07
CA LYS A 75 -11.57 -13.11 -6.76
C LYS A 75 -10.36 -14.03 -6.66
N ASP A 76 -10.08 -14.84 -7.67
CA ASP A 76 -8.93 -15.74 -7.65
C ASP A 76 -7.61 -14.96 -7.59
N HIS A 77 -7.50 -13.84 -8.31
CA HIS A 77 -6.34 -12.96 -8.24
C HIS A 77 -6.23 -12.21 -6.91
N VAL A 78 -7.33 -11.74 -6.31
CA VAL A 78 -7.36 -11.15 -4.96
C VAL A 78 -6.89 -12.16 -3.93
N ASN A 79 -7.44 -13.39 -3.93
CA ASN A 79 -7.01 -14.46 -3.03
C ASN A 79 -5.51 -14.82 -3.22
N ALA A 80 -4.99 -14.70 -4.44
CA ALA A 80 -3.57 -14.93 -4.72
C ALA A 80 -2.69 -13.81 -4.13
N LEU A 81 -3.13 -12.55 -4.25
CA LEU A 81 -2.47 -11.41 -3.62
C LEU A 81 -2.51 -11.49 -2.09
N GLU A 82 -3.61 -11.93 -1.47
CA GLU A 82 -3.70 -12.16 -0.02
C GLU A 82 -2.67 -13.19 0.47
N LYS A 83 -2.57 -14.33 -0.23
CA LYS A 83 -1.55 -15.34 0.09
C LYS A 83 -0.13 -14.79 -0.07
N HIS A 84 0.07 -13.86 -1.00
CA HIS A 84 1.36 -13.20 -1.19
C HIS A 84 1.64 -12.13 -0.14
N GLU A 85 0.60 -11.43 0.30
CA GLU A 85 0.61 -10.44 1.36
C GLU A 85 0.97 -11.05 2.72
N ALA A 86 0.57 -12.30 2.99
CA ALA A 86 1.06 -13.07 4.12
C ALA A 86 2.60 -13.21 4.12
N LYS A 87 3.24 -13.44 2.97
CA LYS A 87 4.71 -13.51 2.86
C LYS A 87 5.37 -12.16 3.15
N LEU A 88 4.74 -11.06 2.71
CA LEU A 88 5.17 -9.70 3.02
C LEU A 88 5.11 -9.43 4.53
N LYS A 89 4.01 -9.82 5.19
CA LYS A 89 3.84 -9.73 6.64
C LYS A 89 4.92 -10.53 7.39
N ASP A 90 5.20 -11.76 6.96
CA ASP A 90 6.24 -12.61 7.56
C ASP A 90 7.64 -11.98 7.44
N ALA A 91 7.94 -11.38 6.28
CA ALA A 91 9.21 -10.71 6.02
C ALA A 91 9.33 -9.32 6.65
N ARG A 92 8.23 -8.77 7.19
CA ARG A 92 8.15 -7.38 7.69
C ARG A 92 9.18 -7.06 8.76
N SER A 93 9.49 -8.01 9.64
CA SER A 93 10.46 -7.79 10.73
C SER A 93 11.87 -7.44 10.22
N ALA A 94 12.26 -8.02 9.08
CA ALA A 94 13.53 -7.82 8.40
C ALA A 94 13.53 -6.65 7.40
N ALA A 95 12.40 -5.97 7.23
CA ALA A 95 12.25 -4.92 6.22
C ALA A 95 12.85 -3.57 6.69
N ALA A 96 13.30 -2.74 5.75
CA ALA A 96 13.66 -1.35 6.03
C ALA A 96 12.42 -0.52 6.39
N PRO A 97 12.57 0.65 7.04
CA PRO A 97 11.43 1.45 7.51
C PRO A 97 10.38 1.75 6.41
N TRP A 98 10.81 2.16 5.21
CA TRP A 98 9.88 2.44 4.12
C TRP A 98 9.19 1.18 3.59
N GLN A 99 9.87 0.02 3.62
CA GLN A 99 9.30 -1.26 3.22
C GLN A 99 8.24 -1.72 4.24
N LYS A 100 8.48 -1.50 5.54
CA LYS A 100 7.44 -1.74 6.57
C LYS A 100 6.21 -0.87 6.32
N THR A 101 6.41 0.41 6.02
CA THR A 101 5.31 1.32 5.66
C THR A 101 4.56 0.82 4.43
N ALA A 102 5.26 0.35 3.40
CA ALA A 102 4.61 -0.21 2.21
C ALA A 102 3.71 -1.40 2.59
N ILE A 103 4.25 -2.35 3.36
CA ILE A 103 3.49 -3.52 3.84
C ILE A 103 2.26 -3.08 4.62
N ASP A 104 2.42 -2.17 5.59
CA ASP A 104 1.32 -1.69 6.45
C ASP A 104 0.21 -0.97 5.67
N ARG A 105 0.55 -0.37 4.53
CA ARG A 105 -0.39 0.36 3.68
C ARG A 105 -1.12 -0.54 2.69
N ILE A 106 -0.49 -1.63 2.24
CA ILE A 106 -1.10 -2.59 1.32
C ILE A 106 -2.27 -3.32 1.98
N VAL A 107 -2.11 -3.74 3.25
CA VAL A 107 -3.08 -4.57 3.98
C VAL A 107 -4.52 -4.02 3.90
N PRO A 108 -4.82 -2.78 4.37
CA PRO A 108 -6.19 -2.30 4.41
C PRO A 108 -6.81 -2.12 3.01
N TYR A 109 -6.02 -1.85 1.98
CA TYR A 109 -6.54 -1.73 0.60
C TYR A 109 -6.95 -3.09 0.03
N LEU A 110 -6.21 -4.14 0.38
CA LEU A 110 -6.53 -5.49 -0.05
C LEU A 110 -7.81 -6.00 0.63
N ASP A 111 -7.96 -5.74 1.93
CA ASP A 111 -9.17 -6.09 2.69
C ASP A 111 -10.43 -5.43 2.11
N GLU A 112 -10.35 -4.13 1.77
CA GLU A 112 -11.48 -3.42 1.14
C GLU A 112 -11.82 -4.00 -0.25
N LEU A 113 -10.80 -4.32 -1.06
CA LEU A 113 -11.00 -4.89 -2.39
C LEU A 113 -11.63 -6.29 -2.34
N GLU A 114 -11.26 -7.11 -1.36
CA GLU A 114 -11.92 -8.40 -1.07
C GLU A 114 -13.41 -8.19 -0.74
N GLY A 115 -13.71 -7.19 0.09
CA GLY A 115 -15.06 -6.81 0.47
C GLY A 115 -15.94 -6.44 -0.74
N TYR A 116 -15.45 -5.55 -1.62
CA TYR A 116 -16.15 -5.17 -2.85
C TYR A 116 -16.34 -6.35 -3.79
N THR A 117 -15.31 -7.15 -3.99
CA THR A 117 -15.37 -8.34 -4.86
C THR A 117 -16.44 -9.32 -4.38
N SER A 118 -16.50 -9.57 -3.06
CA SER A 118 -17.49 -10.45 -2.45
C SER A 118 -18.91 -9.90 -2.57
N ALA A 119 -19.11 -8.60 -2.34
CA ALA A 119 -20.40 -7.96 -2.49
C ALA A 119 -20.94 -8.02 -3.93
N ILE A 120 -20.07 -7.91 -4.93
CA ILE A 120 -20.44 -8.08 -6.35
C ILE A 120 -20.88 -9.52 -6.63
N ILE A 121 -20.13 -10.51 -6.13
CA ILE A 121 -20.48 -11.94 -6.28
C ILE A 121 -21.87 -12.22 -5.68
N GLU A 122 -22.13 -11.75 -4.46
CA GLU A 122 -23.42 -11.92 -3.81
C GLU A 122 -24.55 -11.31 -4.64
N ARG A 123 -24.34 -10.13 -5.21
CA ARG A 123 -25.33 -9.45 -6.05
C ARG A 123 -25.60 -10.19 -7.36
N ILE A 124 -24.54 -10.67 -8.03
CA ILE A 124 -24.65 -11.47 -9.25
C ILE A 124 -25.43 -12.76 -8.98
N ASN A 125 -25.18 -13.43 -7.86
CA ASN A 125 -25.87 -14.67 -7.47
C ASN A 125 -27.32 -14.44 -7.06
N ALA A 126 -27.62 -13.35 -6.34
CA ALA A 126 -28.96 -13.09 -5.83
C ALA A 126 -29.94 -12.61 -6.92
N GLN A 127 -29.46 -11.83 -7.91
CA GLN A 127 -30.34 -11.15 -8.86
C GLN A 127 -29.77 -11.12 -10.30
N PRO A 128 -29.71 -12.26 -11.03
CA PRO A 128 -29.14 -12.33 -12.38
C PRO A 128 -29.76 -11.37 -13.41
N LYS A 129 -31.03 -10.97 -13.22
CA LYS A 129 -31.76 -10.07 -14.12
C LYS A 129 -31.51 -8.58 -13.86
N ARG A 130 -30.71 -8.21 -12.85
CA ARG A 130 -30.50 -6.81 -12.41
C ARG A 130 -29.07 -6.29 -12.65
N LEU A 131 -28.32 -6.93 -13.54
CA LEU A 131 -26.98 -6.48 -13.94
C LEU A 131 -26.93 -5.13 -14.67
N PHE A 132 -28.07 -4.50 -14.95
CA PHE A 132 -28.15 -3.23 -15.67
C PHE A 132 -28.70 -2.08 -14.81
N THR A 133 -28.89 -2.29 -13.52
CA THR A 133 -29.27 -1.21 -12.58
C THR A 133 -28.07 -0.32 -12.29
N ASP A 134 -28.31 0.97 -12.05
CA ASP A 134 -27.23 1.92 -11.76
C ASP A 134 -26.44 1.54 -10.49
N ASP A 135 -27.11 1.06 -9.43
CA ASP A 135 -26.44 0.53 -8.24
C ASP A 135 -25.38 -0.55 -8.57
N TYR A 136 -25.67 -1.45 -9.52
CA TYR A 136 -24.71 -2.50 -9.90
C TYR A 136 -23.52 -1.93 -10.66
N LYS A 137 -23.74 -0.94 -11.52
CA LYS A 137 -22.67 -0.25 -12.23
C LYS A 137 -21.76 0.49 -11.24
N ASP A 138 -22.35 1.14 -10.24
CA ASP A 138 -21.60 1.83 -9.17
C ASP A 138 -20.70 0.87 -8.40
N PHE A 139 -21.15 -0.36 -8.12
CA PHE A 139 -20.31 -1.39 -7.49
C PHE A 139 -19.15 -1.80 -8.39
N LEU A 140 -19.38 -2.02 -9.69
CA LEU A 140 -18.29 -2.39 -10.62
C LEU A 140 -17.28 -1.25 -10.77
N GLN A 141 -17.76 -0.01 -10.83
CA GLN A 141 -16.90 1.17 -10.87
C GLN A 141 -16.06 1.29 -9.60
N ALA A 142 -16.68 1.21 -8.42
CA ALA A 142 -15.95 1.26 -7.14
C ALA A 142 -14.88 0.17 -7.07
N ASN A 143 -15.19 -1.06 -7.48
CA ASN A 143 -14.22 -2.15 -7.51
C ASN A 143 -13.03 -1.87 -8.45
N ALA A 144 -13.29 -1.27 -9.62
CA ALA A 144 -12.24 -0.86 -10.56
C ALA A 144 -11.38 0.30 -10.03
N ASP A 145 -11.99 1.28 -9.36
CA ASP A 145 -11.30 2.41 -8.74
C ASP A 145 -10.40 1.92 -7.59
N TYR A 146 -10.91 1.09 -6.68
CA TYR A 146 -10.10 0.51 -5.59
C TYR A 146 -8.96 -0.37 -6.10
N ALA A 147 -9.20 -1.21 -7.11
CA ALA A 147 -8.13 -2.00 -7.72
C ALA A 147 -7.07 -1.11 -8.39
N THR A 148 -7.48 0.00 -8.99
CA THR A 148 -6.57 1.00 -9.58
C THR A 148 -5.72 1.68 -8.52
N ASP A 149 -6.32 2.09 -7.40
CA ASP A 149 -5.62 2.75 -6.29
C ASP A 149 -4.63 1.80 -5.61
N LEU A 150 -5.01 0.54 -5.36
CA LEU A 150 -4.11 -0.49 -4.85
C LEU A 150 -2.91 -0.68 -5.79
N ALA A 151 -3.14 -0.84 -7.09
CA ALA A 151 -2.08 -1.02 -8.06
C ALA A 151 -1.15 0.20 -8.14
N GLY A 152 -1.70 1.41 -8.09
CA GLY A 152 -0.94 2.67 -8.05
C GLY A 152 -0.06 2.76 -6.80
N MET A 153 -0.63 2.51 -5.62
CA MET A 153 0.10 2.55 -4.36
C MET A 153 1.27 1.55 -4.32
N VAL A 154 1.03 0.30 -4.70
CA VAL A 154 2.08 -0.72 -4.74
C VAL A 154 3.15 -0.33 -5.77
N ALA A 155 2.75 0.21 -6.92
CA ALA A 155 3.66 0.68 -7.94
C ALA A 155 4.58 1.80 -7.43
N ASP A 156 4.03 2.78 -6.73
CA ASP A 156 4.78 3.91 -6.16
C ASP A 156 5.85 3.46 -5.17
N PHE A 157 5.54 2.51 -4.28
CA PHE A 157 6.52 1.96 -3.34
C PHE A 157 7.64 1.19 -4.05
N VAL A 158 7.30 0.39 -5.07
CA VAL A 158 8.30 -0.34 -5.87
C VAL A 158 9.20 0.62 -6.64
N ASP A 159 8.63 1.68 -7.22
CA ASP A 159 9.37 2.65 -8.01
C ASP A 159 10.22 3.57 -7.13
N TYR A 160 9.76 3.88 -5.91
CA TYR A 160 10.57 4.49 -4.86
C TYR A 160 11.80 3.64 -4.54
N GLY A 161 11.63 2.34 -4.26
CA GLY A 161 12.74 1.42 -3.97
C GLY A 161 13.77 1.37 -5.11
N LYS A 162 13.30 1.21 -6.36
CA LYS A 162 14.18 1.23 -7.55
C LYS A 162 14.95 2.54 -7.69
N THR A 163 14.29 3.66 -7.41
CA THR A 163 14.91 5.00 -7.49
C THR A 163 15.96 5.18 -6.40
N LYS A 164 15.64 4.81 -5.16
CA LYS A 164 16.56 4.82 -4.03
C LYS A 164 17.82 3.99 -4.32
N ASP A 165 17.66 2.75 -4.76
CA ASP A 165 18.78 1.87 -5.13
C ASP A 165 19.64 2.50 -6.24
N ARG A 166 19.02 3.14 -7.23
CA ARG A 166 19.74 3.83 -8.31
C ARG A 166 20.56 5.00 -7.76
N MET A 167 19.99 5.79 -6.86
CA MET A 167 20.69 6.91 -6.23
C MET A 167 21.87 6.43 -5.39
N GLU A 168 21.71 5.37 -4.60
CA GLU A 168 22.81 4.79 -3.82
C GLU A 168 23.94 4.26 -4.71
N ARG A 169 23.61 3.56 -5.79
CA ARG A 169 24.61 3.10 -6.77
C ARG A 169 25.35 4.27 -7.43
N LEU A 170 24.65 5.35 -7.76
CA LEU A 170 25.27 6.54 -8.34
C LEU A 170 26.15 7.27 -7.31
N GLY A 171 25.71 7.41 -6.07
CA GLY A 171 26.49 8.01 -4.98
C GLY A 171 27.81 7.26 -4.74
N LYS A 172 27.76 5.91 -4.71
CA LYS A 172 28.96 5.06 -4.61
C LYS A 172 29.92 5.26 -5.78
N LYS A 173 29.42 5.39 -7.01
CA LYS A 173 30.26 5.65 -8.21
C LYS A 173 30.93 7.03 -8.19
N LEU A 174 30.28 8.01 -7.57
CA LEU A 174 30.76 9.39 -7.50
C LEU A 174 31.56 9.67 -6.22
N GLU A 175 31.81 8.66 -5.38
CA GLU A 175 32.44 8.79 -4.05
C GLU A 175 31.74 9.80 -3.13
N ILE A 176 30.46 10.09 -3.38
CA ILE A 176 29.67 10.98 -2.54
C ILE A 176 29.29 10.18 -1.28
N PRO A 177 29.71 10.62 -0.07
CA PRO A 177 29.30 9.96 1.15
C PRO A 177 27.76 9.97 1.25
N GLY A 178 27.17 8.80 1.53
CA GLY A 178 25.73 8.71 1.81
C GLY A 178 25.39 9.60 3.01
N ARG A 179 24.42 10.50 2.85
CA ARG A 179 23.88 11.32 3.93
C ARG A 179 22.86 10.53 4.73
#